data_AF-A0A7Z0QIN0-F1
#
_entry.id   AF-A0A7Z0QIN0-F1
#
_cell.length_a   1.000
_cell.length_b   1.000
_cell.length_c   1.000
_cell.angle_alpha   90.00
_cell.angle_beta   90.00
_cell.angle_gamma   90.00
#
_symmetry.space_group_name_H-M   'P 1'
#
loop_
_entity.id
_entity.type
_entity.pdbx_description
1 polymer ?
#
loop_
_entity_poly.entity_id
_entity_poly.type
_entity_poly.pdbx_seq_one_letter_code
_entity_poly.pdbx_strand_id
1 'polypeptide(L)'
;MSAVNRAFWAAGILAYSGCDEAFVILKNKAVYNHRLSALTIGVDLHDEASFEDLGNSRDIGFNADINYQSSIDRWNAVFDIYGNNTWSEALFLTGRNAAPLSVQPWRVFRKIVAEVRTARGQFDPAKNGHVAIFFDVMAAVFILWSSIGRDIRRFYDPKMSKAEFEKALLYYIWAGKESYQIRQELRQKTDTSGVIQEFPSWEKFVSFAGLVIAGPHELFGCVNICREMSIRMLSGKLSEQEKGLSLMLSANKRARQFIMAASEYMIAAGGLPKDLTERIQNEFSGL
;
A
#
# COMPACT_ATOMS: atom_id res chain seq x y z
N MET A 1 -0.26 -10.99 31.31
CA MET A 1 0.94 -11.40 30.55
C MET A 1 2.11 -10.53 31.00
N SER A 2 3.26 -11.12 31.37
CA SER A 2 4.42 -10.37 31.89
C SER A 2 5.11 -9.55 30.79
N ALA A 3 5.91 -8.56 31.18
CA ALA A 3 6.69 -7.73 30.25
C ALA A 3 7.64 -8.55 29.37
N VAL A 4 8.30 -9.56 29.96
CA VAL A 4 9.20 -10.49 29.25
C VAL A 4 8.45 -11.34 28.22
N ASN A 5 7.26 -11.83 28.55
CA ASN A 5 6.47 -12.62 27.59
C ASN A 5 6.04 -11.76 26.39
N ARG A 6 5.70 -10.49 26.61
CA ARG A 6 5.41 -9.55 25.52
C ARG A 6 6.64 -9.26 24.68
N ALA A 7 7.83 -9.17 25.29
CA ALA A 7 9.09 -9.00 24.59
C ALA A 7 9.39 -10.20 23.67
N PHE A 8 9.26 -11.43 24.17
CA PHE A 8 9.45 -12.63 23.34
C PHE A 8 8.46 -12.71 22.18
N TRP A 9 7.20 -12.33 22.40
CA TRP A 9 6.20 -12.26 21.34
C TRP A 9 6.57 -11.21 20.28
N ALA A 10 6.96 -10.00 20.70
CA ALA A 10 7.40 -8.94 19.80
C ALA A 10 8.65 -9.33 19.00
N ALA A 11 9.62 -10.01 19.63
CA ALA A 11 10.81 -10.52 18.94
C ALA A 11 10.46 -11.58 17.88
N GLY A 12 9.44 -12.41 18.13
CA GLY A 12 8.93 -13.34 17.13
C GLY A 12 8.33 -12.61 15.91
N ILE A 13 7.59 -11.51 16.15
CA ILE A 13 7.05 -10.67 15.08
C ILE A 13 8.17 -9.97 14.32
N LEU A 14 9.14 -9.40 15.03
CA LEU A 14 10.31 -8.74 14.47
C LEU A 14 11.02 -9.65 13.44
N ALA A 15 11.30 -10.90 13.85
CA ALA A 15 11.92 -11.90 12.99
C ALA A 15 11.04 -12.29 11.79
N TYR A 16 9.72 -12.35 11.98
CA TYR A 16 8.78 -12.68 10.91
C TYR A 16 8.63 -11.55 9.87
N SER A 17 8.56 -10.30 10.33
CA SER A 17 8.37 -9.13 9.47
C SER A 17 9.66 -8.59 8.86
N GLY A 18 10.82 -8.98 9.42
CA GLY A 18 12.13 -8.46 9.01
C GLY A 18 12.32 -6.99 9.37
N CYS A 19 11.66 -6.52 10.43
CA CYS A 19 11.89 -5.17 10.97
C CYS A 19 13.18 -5.14 11.80
N ASP A 20 13.75 -3.95 11.98
CA ASP A 20 15.02 -3.77 12.69
C ASP A 20 14.86 -3.75 14.23
N GLU A 21 13.79 -3.11 14.71
CA GLU A 21 13.49 -2.92 16.13
C GLU A 21 11.99 -3.07 16.41
N ALA A 22 11.63 -3.39 17.65
CA ALA A 22 10.23 -3.42 18.11
C ALA A 22 10.05 -2.69 19.43
N PHE A 23 8.94 -1.96 19.56
CA PHE A 23 8.55 -1.28 20.80
C PHE A 23 7.35 -1.99 21.44
N VAL A 24 7.39 -2.19 22.76
CA VAL A 24 6.25 -2.65 23.56
C VAL A 24 5.94 -1.61 24.62
N ILE A 25 4.78 -0.98 24.48
CA ILE A 25 4.27 0.00 25.45
C ILE A 25 3.43 -0.75 26.49
N LEU A 26 3.81 -0.58 27.76
CA LEU A 26 3.25 -1.25 28.93
C LEU A 26 2.47 -0.24 29.76
N LYS A 27 1.38 -0.69 30.38
CA LYS A 27 0.63 0.14 31.34
C LYS A 27 1.46 0.51 32.58
N ASN A 28 2.35 -0.41 32.99
CA ASN A 28 3.22 -0.23 34.14
C ASN A 28 4.68 -0.38 33.68
N LYS A 29 5.56 0.43 34.28
CA LYS A 29 7.00 0.36 34.05
C LYS A 29 7.54 -1.05 34.24
N ALA A 30 8.27 -1.55 33.25
CA ALA A 30 9.00 -2.80 33.38
C ALA A 30 10.17 -2.64 34.36
N VAL A 31 10.42 -3.67 35.18
CA VAL A 31 11.64 -3.73 36.00
C VAL A 31 12.89 -3.74 35.13
N TYR A 32 13.99 -3.18 35.65
CA TYR A 32 15.18 -2.89 34.85
C TYR A 32 15.78 -4.11 34.15
N ASN A 33 15.86 -5.25 34.84
CA ASN A 33 16.38 -6.49 34.25
C ASN A 33 15.57 -6.94 33.03
N HIS A 34 14.24 -6.78 33.06
CA HIS A 34 13.41 -7.14 31.91
C HIS A 34 13.65 -6.23 30.71
N ARG A 35 13.92 -4.93 30.95
CA ARG A 35 14.26 -3.97 29.88
C ARG A 35 15.59 -4.34 29.24
N LEU A 36 16.62 -4.60 30.04
CA LEU A 36 17.93 -5.01 29.54
C LEU A 36 17.88 -6.33 28.76
N SER A 37 17.17 -7.34 29.27
CA SER A 37 17.01 -8.62 28.55
C SER A 37 16.19 -8.49 27.27
N ALA A 38 15.18 -7.61 27.23
CA ALA A 38 14.41 -7.36 26.01
C ALA A 38 15.27 -6.64 24.95
N LEU A 39 16.13 -5.72 25.37
CA LEU A 39 17.03 -5.00 24.46
C LEU A 39 17.99 -5.95 23.73
N THR A 40 18.47 -7.01 24.38
CA THR A 40 19.36 -8.00 23.72
C THR A 40 18.70 -8.79 22.59
N ILE A 41 17.36 -8.77 22.52
CA ILE A 41 16.57 -9.40 21.45
C ILE A 41 15.88 -8.36 20.54
N GLY A 42 16.35 -7.11 20.54
CA GLY A 42 15.85 -6.04 19.67
C GLY A 42 14.48 -5.48 20.05
N VAL A 43 14.09 -5.62 21.32
CA VAL A 43 12.79 -5.15 21.82
C VAL A 43 12.94 -4.12 22.93
N ASP A 44 12.41 -2.93 22.68
CA ASP A 44 12.35 -1.83 23.64
C ASP A 44 11.06 -1.87 24.47
N LEU A 45 11.22 -1.94 25.79
CA LEU A 45 10.12 -1.92 26.74
C LEU A 45 9.97 -0.52 27.35
N HIS A 46 8.81 0.08 27.13
CA HIS A 46 8.44 1.40 27.65
C HIS A 46 7.13 1.34 28.42
N ASP A 47 6.96 2.25 29.37
CA ASP A 47 5.63 2.74 29.75
C ASP A 47 5.27 3.97 28.90
N GLU A 48 4.05 4.46 28.97
CA GLU A 48 3.58 5.59 28.16
C GLU A 48 4.47 6.83 28.32
N ALA A 49 4.75 7.23 29.57
CA ALA A 49 5.59 8.39 29.85
C ALA A 49 7.02 8.25 29.30
N SER A 50 7.65 7.09 29.44
CA SER A 50 9.00 6.88 28.88
C SER A 50 9.02 6.72 27.36
N PHE A 51 7.90 6.35 26.74
CA PHE A 51 7.78 6.32 25.28
C PHE A 51 7.61 7.74 24.74
N GLU A 52 6.80 8.58 25.38
CA GLU A 52 6.67 10.00 25.04
C GLU A 52 7.98 10.77 25.21
N ASP A 53 8.71 10.54 26.31
CA ASP A 53 10.02 11.15 26.54
C ASP A 53 11.02 10.77 25.44
N LEU A 54 11.04 9.48 25.05
CA LEU A 54 11.84 9.03 23.90
C LEU A 54 11.41 9.75 22.62
N GLY A 55 10.11 9.86 22.35
CA GLY A 55 9.56 10.57 21.19
C GLY A 55 10.03 12.03 21.13
N ASN A 56 9.88 12.76 22.21
CA ASN A 56 10.29 14.16 22.32
C ASN A 56 11.81 14.35 22.19
N SER A 57 12.62 13.33 22.55
CA SER A 57 14.07 13.37 22.35
C SER A 57 14.48 13.22 20.88
N ARG A 58 13.60 12.63 20.04
CA ARG A 58 13.84 12.37 18.61
C ARG A 58 13.24 13.46 17.73
N ASP A 59 12.06 13.97 18.10
CA ASP A 59 11.35 14.98 17.34
C ASP A 59 10.59 15.93 18.29
N ILE A 60 10.84 17.23 18.13
CA ILE A 60 10.15 18.30 18.88
C ILE A 60 8.64 18.31 18.55
N GLY A 61 8.28 17.84 17.35
CA GLY A 61 6.90 17.71 16.89
C GLY A 61 6.26 16.34 17.16
N PHE A 62 6.85 15.48 18.00
CA PHE A 62 6.37 14.09 18.21
C PHE A 62 4.86 13.99 18.47
N ASN A 63 4.31 14.87 19.33
CA ASN A 63 2.89 14.89 19.68
C ASN A 63 2.04 15.84 18.81
N ALA A 64 2.57 16.35 17.70
CA ALA A 64 1.87 17.31 16.86
C ALA A 64 0.86 16.63 15.93
N ASP A 65 -0.38 17.12 15.93
CA ASP A 65 -1.42 16.71 14.97
C ASP A 65 -1.30 17.52 13.66
N ILE A 66 -0.29 17.17 12.84
CA ILE A 66 0.01 17.86 11.57
C ILE A 66 -0.35 17.07 10.31
N ASN A 67 -0.61 15.77 10.44
CA ASN A 67 -0.98 14.89 9.33
C ASN A 67 -2.33 14.22 9.62
N TYR A 68 -3.08 13.84 8.58
CA TYR A 68 -4.32 13.09 8.78
C TYR A 68 -4.05 11.76 9.51
N GLN A 69 -2.90 11.13 9.28
CA GLN A 69 -2.47 9.92 9.98
C GLN A 69 -2.14 10.10 11.47
N SER A 70 -2.01 11.33 11.99
CA SER A 70 -1.60 11.61 13.37
C SER A 70 -2.66 11.29 14.44
N SER A 71 -3.89 10.92 14.06
CA SER A 71 -4.98 10.61 15.01
C SER A 71 -5.47 9.18 14.86
N ILE A 72 -5.52 8.46 15.99
CA ILE A 72 -6.09 7.11 16.04
C ILE A 72 -7.58 7.09 15.72
N ASP A 73 -8.34 8.14 16.06
CA ASP A 73 -9.77 8.22 15.77
C ASP A 73 -10.03 8.30 14.26
N ARG A 74 -9.15 9.02 13.54
CA ARG A 74 -9.20 9.10 12.08
C ARG A 74 -8.80 7.77 11.42
N TRP A 75 -7.89 7.01 12.03
CA TRP A 75 -7.63 5.62 11.63
C TRP A 75 -8.83 4.70 11.86
N ASN A 76 -9.48 4.83 13.02
CA ASN A 76 -10.67 4.04 13.37
C ASN A 76 -11.79 4.26 12.34
N ALA A 77 -12.00 5.50 11.87
CA ALA A 77 -12.94 5.76 10.78
C ALA A 77 -12.63 4.95 9.51
N VAL A 78 -11.34 4.77 9.16
CA VAL A 78 -10.94 3.91 8.03
C VAL A 78 -11.25 2.44 8.32
N PHE A 79 -11.00 1.94 9.53
CA PHE A 79 -11.36 0.56 9.89
C PHE A 79 -12.87 0.34 9.87
N ASP A 80 -13.64 1.32 10.37
CA ASP A 80 -15.09 1.28 10.40
C ASP A 80 -15.69 1.25 8.99
N ILE A 81 -15.12 1.99 8.03
CA ILE A 81 -15.65 1.95 6.66
C ILE A 81 -15.47 0.56 6.01
N TYR A 82 -14.36 -0.13 6.29
CA TYR A 82 -14.20 -1.53 5.86
C TYR A 82 -15.19 -2.45 6.58
N GLY A 83 -15.36 -2.28 7.90
CA GLY A 83 -16.31 -3.07 8.70
C GLY A 83 -17.78 -2.90 8.26
N ASN A 84 -18.14 -1.70 7.82
CA ASN A 84 -19.48 -1.37 7.30
C ASN A 84 -19.71 -1.86 5.86
N ASN A 85 -18.67 -2.32 5.16
CA ASN A 85 -18.72 -2.74 3.77
C ASN A 85 -18.17 -4.16 3.62
N THR A 86 -19.01 -5.18 3.83
CA THR A 86 -18.59 -6.59 3.81
C THR A 86 -17.88 -7.01 2.52
N TRP A 87 -18.22 -6.41 1.38
CA TRP A 87 -17.56 -6.65 0.10
C TRP A 87 -16.06 -6.25 0.09
N SER A 88 -15.63 -5.41 1.03
CA SER A 88 -14.27 -4.85 1.12
C SER A 88 -13.33 -5.62 2.04
N GLU A 89 -13.81 -6.66 2.74
CA GLU A 89 -13.01 -7.44 3.70
C GLU A 89 -11.74 -8.04 3.06
N ALA A 90 -11.88 -8.65 1.88
CA ALA A 90 -10.74 -9.24 1.17
C ALA A 90 -9.68 -8.17 0.80
N LEU A 91 -10.14 -6.99 0.36
CA LEU A 91 -9.28 -5.86 0.05
C LEU A 91 -8.53 -5.37 1.28
N PHE A 92 -9.21 -5.30 2.43
CA PHE A 92 -8.58 -4.95 3.71
C PHE A 92 -7.49 -5.95 4.08
N LEU A 93 -7.82 -7.24 4.11
CA LEU A 93 -6.89 -8.29 4.51
C LEU A 93 -5.66 -8.35 3.58
N THR A 94 -5.87 -8.23 2.27
CA THR A 94 -4.75 -8.26 1.33
C THR A 94 -3.95 -6.96 1.34
N GLY A 95 -4.61 -5.81 1.40
CA GLY A 95 -3.96 -4.50 1.36
C GLY A 95 -3.19 -4.17 2.64
N ARG A 96 -3.78 -4.44 3.82
CA ARG A 96 -3.19 -4.08 5.12
C ARG A 96 -2.33 -5.19 5.73
N ASN A 97 -2.68 -6.46 5.53
CA ASN A 97 -1.94 -7.56 6.17
C ASN A 97 -0.94 -8.21 5.21
N ALA A 98 -1.35 -8.52 3.98
CA ALA A 98 -0.47 -9.26 3.05
C ALA A 98 0.53 -8.35 2.32
N ALA A 99 0.14 -7.16 1.89
CA ALA A 99 0.98 -6.30 1.06
C ALA A 99 2.28 -5.81 1.75
N PRO A 100 2.25 -5.33 3.01
CA PRO A 100 3.47 -4.85 3.68
C PRO A 100 4.48 -5.95 3.97
N LEU A 101 4.02 -7.19 4.14
CA LEU A 101 4.83 -8.35 4.51
C LEU A 101 5.22 -9.23 3.30
N SER A 102 4.91 -8.77 2.08
CA SER A 102 5.03 -9.59 0.88
C SER A 102 6.46 -9.70 0.37
N VAL A 103 7.02 -10.90 0.40
CA VAL A 103 8.27 -11.25 -0.31
C VAL A 103 8.06 -11.51 -1.81
N GLN A 104 6.82 -11.67 -2.27
CA GLN A 104 6.45 -11.87 -3.68
C GLN A 104 5.45 -10.79 -4.13
N PRO A 105 5.87 -9.53 -4.28
CA PRO A 105 4.95 -8.40 -4.44
C PRO A 105 4.06 -8.51 -5.67
N TRP A 106 4.54 -9.10 -6.77
CA TRP A 106 3.73 -9.38 -7.97
C TRP A 106 2.56 -10.33 -7.70
N ARG A 107 2.71 -11.31 -6.79
CA ARG A 107 1.64 -12.24 -6.43
C ARG A 107 0.53 -11.52 -5.65
N VAL A 108 0.90 -10.72 -4.67
CA VAL A 108 -0.06 -9.96 -3.86
C VAL A 108 -0.74 -8.89 -4.71
N PHE A 109 -0.01 -8.23 -5.61
CA PHE A 109 -0.58 -7.25 -6.52
C PHE A 109 -1.63 -7.88 -7.46
N ARG A 110 -1.34 -9.05 -8.04
CA ARG A 110 -2.34 -9.80 -8.82
C ARG A 110 -3.59 -10.14 -8.00
N LYS A 111 -3.40 -10.47 -6.71
CA LYS A 111 -4.51 -10.74 -5.78
C LYS A 111 -5.35 -9.49 -5.53
N ILE A 112 -4.74 -8.34 -5.27
CA ILE A 112 -5.45 -7.05 -5.14
C ILE A 112 -6.28 -6.76 -6.40
N VAL A 113 -5.69 -6.91 -7.60
CA VAL A 113 -6.44 -6.70 -8.86
C VAL A 113 -7.65 -7.64 -8.96
N ALA A 114 -7.50 -8.91 -8.58
CA ALA A 114 -8.61 -9.86 -8.58
C ALA A 114 -9.70 -9.52 -7.55
N GLU A 115 -9.32 -9.06 -6.36
CA GLU A 115 -10.26 -8.63 -5.31
C GLU A 115 -11.01 -7.36 -5.70
N VAL A 116 -10.32 -6.38 -6.32
CA VAL A 116 -10.96 -5.18 -6.86
C VAL A 116 -11.98 -5.55 -7.95
N ARG A 117 -11.65 -6.50 -8.83
CA ARG A 117 -12.59 -7.04 -9.84
C ARG A 117 -13.78 -7.74 -9.20
N THR A 118 -13.59 -8.41 -8.08
CA THR A 118 -14.67 -9.09 -7.34
C THR A 118 -15.60 -8.07 -6.69
N ALA A 119 -15.07 -6.95 -6.22
CA ALA A 119 -15.81 -5.81 -5.69
C ALA A 119 -16.44 -4.91 -6.78
N ARG A 120 -16.40 -5.34 -8.06
CA ARG A 120 -17.01 -4.60 -9.16
C ARG A 120 -18.51 -4.39 -8.91
N GLY A 121 -18.98 -3.17 -9.16
CA GLY A 121 -20.37 -2.76 -8.94
C GLY A 121 -20.70 -2.35 -7.50
N GLN A 122 -19.76 -2.52 -6.55
CA GLN A 122 -19.93 -2.06 -5.16
C GLN A 122 -19.39 -0.64 -4.95
N PHE A 123 -18.33 -0.26 -5.68
CA PHE A 123 -17.77 1.08 -5.62
C PHE A 123 -18.77 2.14 -6.13
N ASP A 124 -18.89 3.22 -5.37
CA ASP A 124 -19.80 4.35 -5.64
C ASP A 124 -18.98 5.64 -5.45
N PRO A 125 -18.60 6.33 -6.53
CA PRO A 125 -17.77 7.54 -6.46
C PRO A 125 -18.42 8.74 -5.76
N ALA A 126 -19.74 8.70 -5.55
CA ALA A 126 -20.42 9.72 -4.75
C ALA A 126 -20.17 9.52 -3.25
N LYS A 127 -19.88 8.30 -2.80
CA LYS A 127 -19.66 7.97 -1.39
C LYS A 127 -18.19 8.13 -1.00
N ASN A 128 -17.91 9.09 -0.11
CA ASN A 128 -16.56 9.32 0.41
C ASN A 128 -15.91 8.05 0.98
N GLY A 129 -16.69 7.20 1.65
CA GLY A 129 -16.17 5.94 2.18
C GLY A 129 -15.64 4.97 1.13
N HIS A 130 -16.26 4.91 -0.05
CA HIS A 130 -15.81 4.03 -1.13
C HIS A 130 -14.54 4.60 -1.78
N VAL A 131 -14.46 5.93 -1.90
CA VAL A 131 -13.25 6.63 -2.36
C VAL A 131 -12.11 6.47 -1.34
N ALA A 132 -12.41 6.49 -0.03
CA ALA A 132 -11.44 6.23 1.03
C ALA A 132 -10.83 4.83 0.93
N ILE A 133 -11.67 3.79 0.77
CA ILE A 133 -11.23 2.41 0.53
C ILE A 133 -10.35 2.36 -0.73
N PHE A 134 -10.75 3.02 -1.81
CA PHE A 134 -9.96 3.03 -3.04
C PHE A 134 -8.56 3.64 -2.82
N PHE A 135 -8.46 4.80 -2.17
CA PHE A 135 -7.16 5.40 -1.84
C PHE A 135 -6.32 4.52 -0.92
N ASP A 136 -6.92 3.81 0.04
CA ASP A 136 -6.20 2.89 0.91
C ASP A 136 -5.65 1.67 0.15
N VAL A 137 -6.44 1.10 -0.76
CA VAL A 137 -5.99 0.05 -1.69
C VAL A 137 -4.86 0.58 -2.58
N MET A 138 -4.94 1.81 -3.06
CA MET A 138 -3.88 2.45 -3.83
C MET A 138 -2.58 2.59 -3.03
N ALA A 139 -2.65 2.90 -1.73
CA ALA A 139 -1.46 2.91 -0.88
C ALA A 139 -0.79 1.52 -0.84
N ALA A 140 -1.57 0.45 -0.69
CA ALA A 140 -1.05 -0.92 -0.76
C ALA A 140 -0.46 -1.27 -2.14
N VAL A 141 -1.09 -0.82 -3.22
CA VAL A 141 -0.53 -0.94 -4.58
C VAL A 141 0.83 -0.25 -4.66
N PHE A 142 0.99 0.97 -4.15
CA PHE A 142 2.28 1.67 -4.16
C PHE A 142 3.34 1.01 -3.28
N ILE A 143 2.97 0.39 -2.14
CA ILE A 143 3.90 -0.41 -1.35
C ILE A 143 4.47 -1.55 -2.21
N LEU A 144 3.62 -2.32 -2.88
CA LEU A 144 4.04 -3.42 -3.74
C LEU A 144 4.86 -2.93 -4.93
N TRP A 145 4.43 -1.82 -5.55
CA TRP A 145 5.11 -1.22 -6.70
C TRP A 145 6.44 -0.56 -6.36
N SER A 146 6.67 -0.16 -5.11
CA SER A 146 8.01 0.27 -4.68
C SER A 146 9.04 -0.86 -4.81
N SER A 147 8.62 -2.11 -4.63
CA SER A 147 9.46 -3.29 -4.84
C SER A 147 9.47 -3.72 -6.30
N ILE A 148 8.28 -3.88 -6.91
CA ILE A 148 8.16 -4.27 -8.33
C ILE A 148 8.90 -3.29 -9.25
N GLY A 149 8.78 -1.98 -9.00
CA GLY A 149 9.45 -0.96 -9.79
C GLY A 149 10.97 -1.05 -9.76
N ARG A 150 11.55 -1.40 -8.59
CA ARG A 150 13.00 -1.70 -8.48
C ARG A 150 13.37 -2.93 -9.30
N ASP A 151 12.57 -3.98 -9.24
CA ASP A 151 12.82 -5.22 -9.98
C ASP A 151 12.71 -5.01 -11.49
N ILE A 152 11.67 -4.28 -11.94
CA ILE A 152 11.51 -3.89 -13.35
C ILE A 152 12.71 -3.09 -13.83
N ARG A 153 13.19 -2.12 -13.03
CA ARG A 153 14.35 -1.32 -13.41
C ARG A 153 15.62 -2.15 -13.61
N ARG A 154 15.76 -3.29 -12.91
CA ARG A 154 16.91 -4.19 -13.00
C ARG A 154 16.93 -5.02 -14.29
N PHE A 155 15.77 -5.42 -14.81
CA PHE A 155 15.70 -6.17 -16.08
C PHE A 155 15.42 -5.28 -17.30
N TYR A 156 15.08 -4.01 -17.10
CA TYR A 156 14.88 -3.05 -18.19
C TYR A 156 16.21 -2.66 -18.84
N ASP A 157 16.30 -2.85 -20.16
CA ASP A 157 17.39 -2.36 -21.01
C ASP A 157 16.86 -1.23 -21.91
N PRO A 158 17.46 -0.02 -21.92
CA PRO A 158 17.07 1.06 -22.82
C PRO A 158 17.05 0.70 -24.31
N LYS A 159 17.79 -0.34 -24.72
CA LYS A 159 17.82 -0.84 -26.11
C LYS A 159 16.71 -1.84 -26.42
N MET A 160 15.96 -2.30 -25.41
CA MET A 160 14.89 -3.24 -25.62
C MET A 160 13.76 -2.61 -26.42
N SER A 161 13.23 -3.36 -27.38
CA SER A 161 11.99 -2.99 -28.05
C SER A 161 10.80 -3.05 -27.07
N LYS A 162 9.72 -2.35 -27.42
CA LYS A 162 8.47 -2.41 -26.66
C LYS A 162 7.97 -3.86 -26.48
N ALA A 163 8.04 -4.67 -27.53
CA ALA A 163 7.61 -6.06 -27.50
C ALA A 163 8.46 -6.93 -26.55
N GLU A 164 9.77 -6.72 -26.51
CA GLU A 164 10.67 -7.39 -25.57
C GLU A 164 10.36 -6.99 -24.13
N PHE A 165 10.09 -5.71 -23.89
CA PHE A 165 9.71 -5.21 -22.57
C PHE A 165 8.41 -5.83 -22.08
N GLU A 166 7.37 -5.81 -22.90
CA GLU A 166 6.07 -6.39 -22.54
C GLU A 166 6.19 -7.88 -22.23
N LYS A 167 6.97 -8.62 -23.03
CA LYS A 167 7.21 -10.04 -22.79
C LYS A 167 7.95 -10.28 -21.47
N ALA A 168 8.99 -9.51 -21.17
CA ALA A 168 9.73 -9.60 -19.92
C ALA A 168 8.84 -9.26 -18.71
N LEU A 169 8.05 -8.19 -18.81
CA LEU A 169 7.11 -7.76 -17.78
C LEU A 169 6.03 -8.82 -17.53
N LEU A 170 5.52 -9.45 -18.60
CA LEU A 170 4.54 -10.53 -18.52
C LEU A 170 5.12 -11.74 -17.78
N TYR A 171 6.34 -12.16 -18.13
CA TYR A 171 6.99 -13.24 -17.39
C TYR A 171 7.24 -12.88 -15.94
N TYR A 172 7.67 -11.65 -15.66
CA TYR A 172 7.89 -11.19 -14.30
C TYR A 172 6.60 -11.27 -13.45
N ILE A 173 5.48 -10.69 -13.93
CA ILE A 173 4.24 -10.66 -13.14
C ILE A 173 3.68 -12.07 -12.87
N TRP A 174 3.95 -13.02 -13.76
CA TRP A 174 3.53 -14.42 -13.63
C TRP A 174 4.54 -15.33 -12.92
N ALA A 175 5.62 -14.78 -12.35
CA ALA A 175 6.68 -15.53 -11.68
C ALA A 175 7.48 -16.46 -12.62
N GLY A 176 7.80 -15.97 -13.81
CA GLY A 176 8.64 -16.63 -14.81
C GLY A 176 7.87 -17.12 -16.04
N LYS A 177 8.64 -17.47 -17.09
CA LYS A 177 8.14 -17.98 -18.37
C LYS A 177 7.36 -19.28 -18.20
N GLU A 178 7.91 -20.24 -17.45
CA GLU A 178 7.31 -21.56 -17.25
C GLU A 178 5.97 -21.45 -16.51
N SER A 179 5.94 -20.71 -15.39
CA SER A 179 4.72 -20.40 -14.64
C SER A 179 3.63 -19.76 -15.51
N TYR A 180 4.02 -18.92 -16.47
CA TYR A 180 3.10 -18.33 -17.44
C TYR A 180 2.58 -19.37 -18.45
N GLN A 181 3.47 -20.16 -19.05
CA GLN A 181 3.13 -21.19 -20.04
C GLN A 181 2.17 -22.24 -19.47
N ILE A 182 2.42 -22.72 -18.25
CA ILE A 182 1.54 -23.69 -17.57
C ILE A 182 0.12 -23.12 -17.40
N ARG A 183 0.00 -21.85 -16.99
CA ARG A 183 -1.32 -21.21 -16.82
C ARG A 183 -2.03 -21.01 -18.16
N GLN A 184 -1.28 -20.63 -19.19
CA GLN A 184 -1.79 -20.50 -20.54
C GLN A 184 -2.37 -21.83 -21.05
N GLU A 185 -1.65 -22.94 -20.86
CA GLU A 185 -2.11 -24.28 -21.24
C GLU A 185 -3.35 -24.73 -20.45
N LEU A 186 -3.37 -24.48 -19.13
CA LEU A 186 -4.54 -24.79 -18.29
C LEU A 186 -5.77 -24.00 -18.75
N ARG A 187 -5.60 -22.73 -19.10
CA ARG A 187 -6.70 -21.90 -19.60
C ARG A 187 -7.20 -22.37 -20.95
N GLN A 188 -6.31 -22.69 -21.89
CA GLN A 188 -6.68 -23.23 -23.20
C GLN A 188 -7.47 -24.54 -23.10
N LYS A 189 -7.20 -25.38 -22.08
CA LYS A 189 -7.97 -26.59 -21.82
C LYS A 189 -9.35 -26.33 -21.21
N THR A 190 -9.56 -25.18 -20.57
CA THR A 190 -10.79 -24.85 -19.84
C THR A 190 -11.70 -23.89 -20.63
N ASP A 191 -11.12 -23.08 -21.52
CA ASP A 191 -11.77 -21.98 -22.23
C ASP A 191 -11.48 -22.13 -23.74
N THR A 192 -12.47 -22.56 -24.52
CA THR A 192 -12.35 -22.80 -25.98
C THR A 192 -12.19 -21.51 -26.79
N SER A 193 -12.22 -20.35 -26.15
CA SER A 193 -12.11 -19.04 -26.80
C SER A 193 -10.71 -18.72 -27.35
N GLY A 194 -9.68 -19.52 -27.00
CA GLY A 194 -8.30 -19.31 -27.50
C GLY A 194 -7.63 -18.03 -26.98
N VAL A 195 -8.24 -17.32 -26.04
CA VAL A 195 -7.77 -16.01 -25.56
C VAL A 195 -6.52 -16.17 -24.70
N ILE A 196 -5.45 -15.44 -25.06
CA ILE A 196 -4.19 -15.36 -24.32
C ILE A 196 -4.49 -14.86 -22.89
N GLN A 197 -3.85 -15.46 -21.88
CA GLN A 197 -3.96 -15.01 -20.49
C GLN A 197 -3.15 -13.73 -20.30
N GLU A 198 -3.71 -12.63 -20.78
CA GLU A 198 -3.19 -11.30 -20.50
C GLU A 198 -3.62 -10.85 -19.10
N PHE A 199 -2.78 -10.02 -18.49
CA PHE A 199 -3.16 -9.36 -17.26
C PHE A 199 -4.23 -8.29 -17.58
N PRO A 200 -5.26 -8.08 -16.73
CA PRO A 200 -6.36 -7.18 -17.04
C PRO A 200 -5.88 -5.77 -17.41
N SER A 201 -6.44 -5.21 -18.49
CA SER A 201 -6.06 -3.90 -19.02
C SER A 201 -4.56 -3.78 -19.31
N TRP A 202 -4.02 -4.76 -20.04
CA TRP A 202 -2.59 -4.92 -20.31
C TRP A 202 -1.90 -3.66 -20.82
N GLU A 203 -2.47 -2.96 -21.82
CA GLU A 203 -1.87 -1.74 -22.36
C GLU A 203 -1.64 -0.67 -21.28
N LYS A 204 -2.63 -0.44 -20.40
CA LYS A 204 -2.50 0.50 -19.28
C LYS A 204 -1.51 0.03 -18.24
N PHE A 205 -1.45 -1.28 -17.98
CA PHE A 205 -0.46 -1.86 -17.09
C PHE A 205 0.96 -1.62 -17.59
N VAL A 206 1.21 -1.84 -18.88
CA VAL A 206 2.50 -1.59 -19.55
C VAL A 206 2.84 -0.09 -19.51
N SER A 207 1.87 0.79 -19.79
CA SER A 207 2.06 2.24 -19.69
C SER A 207 2.46 2.67 -18.28
N PHE A 208 1.80 2.13 -17.25
CA PHE A 208 2.16 2.42 -15.86
C PHE A 208 3.56 1.87 -15.51
N ALA A 209 3.89 0.65 -15.93
CA ALA A 209 5.23 0.09 -15.74
C ALA A 209 6.32 0.96 -16.40
N GLY A 210 6.06 1.46 -17.61
CA GLY A 210 6.94 2.40 -18.32
C GLY A 210 7.15 3.69 -17.53
N LEU A 211 6.08 4.24 -16.94
CA LEU A 211 6.15 5.43 -16.10
C LEU A 211 7.04 5.19 -14.85
N VAL A 212 6.88 4.02 -14.23
CA VAL A 212 7.63 3.58 -13.05
C VAL A 212 9.12 3.44 -13.34
N ILE A 213 9.51 2.90 -14.50
CA ILE A 213 10.92 2.77 -14.89
C ILE A 213 11.66 4.11 -14.85
N ALA A 214 10.98 5.19 -15.25
CA ALA A 214 11.57 6.52 -15.27
C ALA A 214 11.81 7.11 -13.87
N GLY A 215 11.24 6.55 -12.79
CA GLY A 215 11.38 7.12 -11.45
C GLY A 215 10.88 6.18 -10.34
N PRO A 216 11.50 5.00 -10.14
CA PRO A 216 10.98 4.00 -9.21
C PRO A 216 11.10 4.42 -7.73
N HIS A 217 12.04 5.31 -7.39
CA HIS A 217 12.25 5.79 -6.02
C HIS A 217 11.13 6.74 -5.53
N GLU A 218 10.43 7.40 -6.47
CA GLU A 218 9.34 8.34 -6.16
C GLU A 218 8.04 7.63 -5.75
N LEU A 219 7.94 6.31 -5.98
CA LEU A 219 6.71 5.56 -5.71
C LEU A 219 6.38 5.45 -4.22
N PHE A 220 7.39 5.33 -3.37
CA PHE A 220 7.14 5.16 -1.93
C PHE A 220 6.46 6.39 -1.32
N GLY A 221 6.80 7.60 -1.80
CA GLY A 221 6.10 8.82 -1.38
C GLY A 221 4.61 8.82 -1.71
N CYS A 222 4.18 8.11 -2.76
CA CYS A 222 2.77 7.98 -3.12
C CYS A 222 1.99 7.15 -2.08
N VAL A 223 2.64 6.26 -1.32
CA VAL A 223 2.01 5.47 -0.26
C VAL A 223 1.39 6.38 0.79
N ASN A 224 2.20 7.31 1.32
CA ASN A 224 1.77 8.22 2.38
C ASN A 224 0.69 9.17 1.86
N ILE A 225 0.85 9.72 0.66
CA ILE A 225 -0.16 10.59 0.05
C ILE A 225 -1.50 9.86 -0.11
N CYS A 226 -1.49 8.61 -0.60
CA CYS A 226 -2.72 7.83 -0.71
C CYS A 226 -3.36 7.52 0.66
N ARG A 227 -2.57 7.24 1.71
CA ARG A 227 -3.10 7.03 3.08
C ARG A 227 -3.71 8.32 3.64
N GLU A 228 -3.03 9.45 3.49
CA GLU A 228 -3.56 10.76 3.89
C GLU A 228 -4.86 11.08 3.17
N MET A 229 -4.92 10.86 1.85
CA MET A 229 -6.14 11.05 1.06
C MET A 229 -7.28 10.14 1.52
N SER A 230 -6.99 8.87 1.82
CA SER A 230 -7.98 7.92 2.36
C SER A 230 -8.60 8.43 3.65
N ILE A 231 -7.78 8.87 4.60
CA ILE A 231 -8.25 9.39 5.89
C ILE A 231 -8.99 10.73 5.72
N ARG A 232 -8.47 11.62 4.87
CA ARG A 232 -9.10 12.90 4.52
C ARG A 232 -10.52 12.73 3.98
N MET A 233 -10.76 11.70 3.17
CA MET A 233 -12.12 11.44 2.65
C MET A 233 -13.15 11.24 3.77
N LEU A 234 -12.73 10.68 4.91
CA LEU A 234 -13.60 10.37 6.05
C LEU A 234 -13.61 11.48 7.10
N SER A 235 -12.49 12.19 7.25
CA SER A 235 -12.30 13.22 8.29
C SER A 235 -12.71 14.62 7.84
N GLY A 236 -12.98 14.80 6.54
CA GLY A 236 -13.15 16.12 5.94
C GLY A 236 -11.82 16.86 5.78
N LYS A 237 -11.89 18.08 5.26
CA LYS A 237 -10.70 18.92 5.04
C LYS A 237 -10.37 19.69 6.31
N LEU A 238 -9.21 19.41 6.90
CA LEU A 238 -8.72 20.06 8.12
C LEU A 238 -7.55 20.99 7.77
N SER A 239 -7.60 22.25 8.23
CA SER A 239 -6.71 23.30 7.72
C SER A 239 -5.21 23.01 7.90
N GLU A 240 -4.78 22.45 9.03
CA GLU A 240 -3.36 22.16 9.26
C GLU A 240 -2.90 20.92 8.50
N GLN A 241 -3.73 19.88 8.46
CA GLN A 241 -3.44 18.63 7.74
C GLN A 241 -3.48 18.82 6.22
N GLU A 242 -4.34 19.70 5.69
CA GLU A 242 -4.30 20.09 4.26
C GLU A 242 -2.94 20.72 3.91
N LYS A 243 -2.37 21.58 4.78
CA LYS A 243 -1.03 22.15 4.55
C LYS A 243 0.04 21.05 4.52
N GLY A 244 0.01 20.12 5.49
CA GLY A 244 0.92 18.98 5.53
C GLY A 244 0.83 18.11 4.26
N LEU A 245 -0.39 17.83 3.81
CA LEU A 245 -0.66 17.06 2.59
C LEU A 245 -0.19 17.78 1.32
N SER A 246 -0.44 19.08 1.19
CA SER A 246 0.08 19.88 0.05
C SER A 246 1.61 19.94 0.05
N LEU A 247 2.25 20.04 1.22
CA LEU A 247 3.71 19.96 1.35
C LEU A 247 4.25 18.59 0.90
N MET A 248 3.63 17.49 1.33
CA MET A 248 4.00 16.15 0.87
C MET A 248 3.84 15.98 -0.64
N LEU A 249 2.73 16.48 -1.21
CA LEU A 249 2.45 16.39 -2.63
C LEU A 249 3.45 17.23 -3.47
N SER A 250 3.79 18.43 -3.00
CA SER A 250 4.75 19.32 -3.68
C SER A 250 6.20 18.83 -3.59
N ALA A 251 6.56 18.11 -2.51
CA ALA A 251 7.87 17.49 -2.36
C ALA A 251 8.13 16.38 -3.40
N ASN A 252 7.08 15.67 -3.83
CA ASN A 252 7.15 14.64 -4.87
C ASN A 252 6.50 15.13 -6.17
N LYS A 253 7.33 15.69 -7.06
CA LYS A 253 6.89 16.29 -8.34
C LYS A 253 6.14 15.31 -9.26
N ARG A 254 6.30 14.00 -9.08
CA ARG A 254 5.68 12.97 -9.92
C ARG A 254 4.55 12.22 -9.23
N ALA A 255 4.27 12.49 -7.95
CA ALA A 255 3.25 11.78 -7.18
C ALA A 255 1.89 11.82 -7.86
N ARG A 256 1.45 13.02 -8.30
CA ARG A 256 0.18 13.17 -9.03
C ARG A 256 0.14 12.30 -10.30
N GLN A 257 1.23 12.29 -11.07
CA GLN A 257 1.34 11.49 -12.30
C GLN A 257 1.24 9.99 -12.00
N PHE A 258 1.96 9.51 -10.98
CA PHE A 258 1.93 8.10 -10.59
C PHE A 258 0.56 7.69 -10.05
N ILE A 259 -0.02 8.49 -9.15
CA ILE A 259 -1.33 8.21 -8.53
C ILE A 259 -2.41 8.17 -9.60
N MET A 260 -2.44 9.13 -10.53
CA MET A 260 -3.42 9.12 -11.61
C MET A 260 -3.24 7.91 -12.55
N ALA A 261 -2.01 7.63 -13.00
CA ALA A 261 -1.75 6.49 -13.89
C ALA A 261 -2.10 5.14 -13.24
N ALA A 262 -1.74 4.96 -11.97
CA ALA A 262 -2.08 3.75 -11.23
C ALA A 262 -3.61 3.65 -10.98
N SER A 263 -4.28 4.77 -10.69
CA SER A 263 -5.73 4.80 -10.48
C SER A 263 -6.47 4.43 -11.75
N GLU A 264 -6.09 5.02 -12.89
CA GLU A 264 -6.65 4.70 -14.20
C GLU A 264 -6.46 3.23 -14.58
N TYR A 265 -5.31 2.67 -14.23
CA TYR A 265 -5.05 1.24 -14.39
C TYR A 265 -5.98 0.40 -13.51
N MET A 266 -6.02 0.68 -12.20
CA MET A 266 -6.83 -0.10 -11.25
C MET A 266 -8.33 -0.02 -11.55
N ILE A 267 -8.83 1.14 -11.97
CA ILE A 267 -10.22 1.34 -12.38
C ILE A 267 -10.53 0.49 -13.62
N ALA A 268 -9.66 0.53 -14.63
CA ALA A 268 -9.85 -0.25 -15.86
C ALA A 268 -9.74 -1.76 -15.62
N ALA A 269 -8.69 -2.19 -14.91
CA ALA A 269 -8.42 -3.59 -14.59
C ALA A 269 -9.52 -4.20 -13.70
N GLY A 270 -10.02 -3.40 -12.76
CA GLY A 270 -11.13 -3.71 -11.84
C GLY A 270 -12.51 -3.69 -12.49
N GLY A 271 -12.67 -2.98 -13.62
CA GLY A 271 -13.98 -2.69 -14.18
C GLY A 271 -14.83 -1.78 -13.28
N LEU A 272 -14.18 -0.86 -12.56
CA LEU A 272 -14.81 0.10 -11.65
C LEU A 272 -15.48 1.25 -12.42
N PRO A 273 -16.37 2.04 -11.77
CA PRO A 273 -16.98 3.22 -12.38
C PRO A 273 -15.93 4.25 -12.84
N LYS A 274 -16.11 4.81 -14.04
CA LYS A 274 -15.13 5.72 -14.68
C LYS A 274 -15.07 7.10 -14.04
N ASP A 275 -16.19 7.55 -13.49
CA ASP A 275 -16.36 8.74 -12.66
C ASP A 275 -15.48 8.72 -11.40
N LEU A 276 -14.99 7.54 -10.98
CA LEU A 276 -13.98 7.46 -9.91
C LEU A 276 -12.67 8.17 -10.30
N THR A 277 -12.27 8.13 -11.58
CA THR A 277 -11.07 8.85 -12.05
C THR A 277 -11.26 10.37 -11.90
N GLU A 278 -12.40 10.89 -12.33
CA GLU A 278 -12.73 12.32 -12.22
C GLU A 278 -12.80 12.73 -10.75
N ARG A 279 -13.41 11.88 -9.90
CA ARG A 279 -13.49 12.12 -8.46
C ARG A 279 -12.10 12.22 -7.85
N ILE A 280 -11.20 11.29 -8.14
CA ILE A 280 -9.82 11.31 -7.64
C ILE A 280 -9.09 12.58 -8.10
N GLN A 281 -9.21 12.92 -9.38
CA GLN A 281 -8.58 14.12 -9.92
C GLN A 281 -9.05 15.39 -9.19
N ASN A 282 -10.36 15.51 -8.93
CA ASN A 282 -10.94 16.64 -8.22
C ASN A 282 -10.43 16.77 -6.78
N GLU A 283 -10.21 15.66 -6.08
CA GLU A 283 -9.67 15.69 -4.72
C GLU A 283 -8.23 16.25 -4.69
N PHE A 284 -7.44 15.99 -5.74
CA PHE A 284 -6.10 16.56 -5.89
C PHE A 284 -6.09 18.01 -6.40
N SER A 285 -7.10 18.46 -7.15
CA SER A 285 -7.17 19.84 -7.65
C SER A 285 -7.26 20.88 -6.52
N GLY A 286 -7.68 20.47 -5.32
CA GLY A 286 -7.72 21.32 -4.13
C GLY A 286 -6.44 21.33 -3.29
N LEU A 287 -5.35 20.69 -3.74
CA LEU A 287 -4.08 20.51 -3.03
C LEU A 287 -2.87 21.06 -3.79
#